data_AF-A0A433S6B2-F1
#
_entry.id   AF-A0A433S6B2-F1
#
_cell.length_a   1.000
_cell.length_b   1.000
_cell.length_c   1.000
_cell.angle_alpha   90.00
_cell.angle_beta   90.00
_cell.angle_gamma   90.00
#
_symmetry.space_group_name_H-M   'P 1'
#
loop_
_entity.id
_entity.type
_entity.pdbx_description
1 polymer ?
#
loop_
_entity_poly.entity_id
_entity_poly.type
_entity_poly.pdbx_seq_one_letter_code
_entity_poly.pdbx_strand_id
1 'polypeptide(L)'
;MSSLAQSNCYLRISLVSPCTSVSLAAPTLATHLGIPMQEAVQRLTNAPGILANRLERSRAKRLATLLLALGVAVRLDPTHHRAAVTVPRAALFDLSIQPVEAKDLDGLAETLARALPPKVLAPYLRDIPALHEALAGPNGLVLDGITSEQIKLVRQALRRTHGLRLATSNPASALHDILADPRTKERVPETVIVALRRLGFTPCPLTGALATRVDTRTRDLILNRFAGSGLVAMNRDFQRFDLFLTGVQNLSPRELADFLIARSDLPRQSLERMSRPLRIETGLTRASALAFQADYAALGLETCARLRVFHPIQPVPAGRVAP
;
A
#
# COMPACT_ATOMS: atom_id res chain seq x y z
N MET A 1 -31.08 27.93 -35.53
CA MET A 1 -31.72 26.78 -34.85
C MET A 1 -30.70 25.66 -34.76
N SER A 2 -29.94 25.63 -33.66
CA SER A 2 -28.91 24.59 -33.43
C SER A 2 -29.43 23.63 -32.37
N SER A 3 -29.93 22.48 -32.82
CA SER A 3 -30.26 21.34 -31.98
C SER A 3 -28.95 20.76 -31.42
N LEU A 4 -28.63 21.11 -30.18
CA LEU A 4 -27.60 20.42 -29.40
C LEU A 4 -28.08 18.99 -29.18
N ALA A 5 -27.44 18.04 -29.86
CA ALA A 5 -27.56 16.63 -29.56
C ALA A 5 -27.17 16.41 -28.08
N GLN A 6 -28.17 16.36 -27.20
CA GLN A 6 -28.00 15.92 -25.82
C GLN A 6 -27.59 14.45 -25.89
N SER A 7 -26.29 14.19 -25.87
CA SER A 7 -25.77 12.84 -25.67
C SER A 7 -26.31 12.34 -24.34
N ASN A 8 -27.29 11.43 -24.40
CA ASN A 8 -27.87 10.80 -23.22
C ASN A 8 -26.80 9.98 -22.49
N CYS A 9 -26.13 10.61 -21.53
CA CYS A 9 -25.17 9.95 -20.66
C CYS A 9 -25.93 9.08 -19.65
N TYR A 10 -25.81 7.76 -19.81
CA TYR A 10 -26.31 6.81 -18.83
C TYR A 10 -25.24 6.48 -17.79
N LEU A 11 -25.65 6.16 -16.57
CA LEU A 11 -24.82 5.81 -15.43
C LEU A 11 -25.20 4.44 -14.86
N ARG A 12 -24.24 3.78 -14.22
CA ARG A 12 -24.40 2.60 -13.38
C ARG A 12 -24.27 3.02 -11.91
N ILE A 13 -25.10 2.42 -11.06
CA ILE A 13 -24.98 2.53 -9.60
C ILE A 13 -24.44 1.21 -9.07
N SER A 14 -23.28 1.26 -8.42
CA SER A 14 -22.59 0.12 -7.84
C SER A 14 -22.59 0.24 -6.31
N LEU A 15 -22.90 -0.85 -5.61
CA LEU A 15 -22.80 -0.96 -4.16
C LEU A 15 -21.33 -1.20 -3.77
N VAL A 16 -20.79 -0.33 -2.90
CA VAL A 16 -19.37 -0.34 -2.53
C VAL A 16 -19.09 -1.27 -1.34
N SER A 17 -20.04 -1.37 -0.41
CA SER A 17 -19.91 -2.17 0.81
C SER A 17 -21.25 -2.83 1.17
N PRO A 18 -21.25 -3.89 2.01
CA PRO A 18 -22.48 -4.49 2.52
C PRO A 18 -23.39 -3.42 3.14
N CYS A 19 -24.67 -3.44 2.77
CA CYS A 19 -25.66 -2.53 3.33
C CYS A 19 -26.11 -3.02 4.70
N THR A 20 -25.93 -2.21 5.74
CA THR A 20 -26.42 -2.51 7.10
C THR A 20 -27.89 -2.12 7.29
N SER A 21 -28.44 -1.32 6.38
CA SER A 21 -29.80 -0.76 6.44
C SER A 21 -30.69 -1.26 5.30
N VAL A 22 -30.62 -2.56 4.97
CA VAL A 22 -31.34 -3.16 3.84
C VAL A 22 -32.85 -2.94 3.93
N SER A 23 -33.43 -3.09 5.12
CA SER A 23 -34.86 -2.90 5.37
C SER A 23 -35.34 -1.48 5.05
N LEU A 24 -34.49 -0.47 5.24
CA LEU A 24 -34.79 0.94 4.95
C LEU A 24 -34.51 1.31 3.49
N ALA A 25 -33.47 0.72 2.88
CA ALA A 25 -33.04 1.05 1.52
C ALA A 25 -33.80 0.29 0.42
N ALA A 26 -34.26 -0.94 0.70
CA ALA A 26 -34.92 -1.78 -0.30
C ALA A 26 -36.22 -1.19 -0.88
N PRO A 27 -37.14 -0.57 -0.11
CA PRO A 27 -38.35 0.04 -0.67
C PRO A 27 -38.03 1.19 -1.64
N THR A 28 -37.05 2.02 -1.29
CA THR A 28 -36.56 3.14 -2.11
C THR A 28 -35.98 2.62 -3.42
N LEU A 29 -35.14 1.58 -3.35
CA LEU A 29 -34.54 0.96 -4.54
C LEU A 29 -35.59 0.31 -5.44
N ALA A 30 -36.52 -0.47 -4.87
CA ALA A 30 -37.61 -1.12 -5.58
C ALA A 30 -38.47 -0.10 -6.34
N THR A 31 -38.91 0.96 -5.65
CA THR A 31 -39.75 2.01 -6.22
C THR A 31 -39.03 2.76 -7.34
N HIS A 32 -37.78 3.17 -7.11
CA HIS A 32 -37.06 3.99 -8.09
C HIS A 32 -36.54 3.21 -9.30
N LEU A 33 -36.41 1.89 -9.21
CA LEU A 33 -36.01 1.03 -10.33
C LEU A 33 -37.17 0.27 -10.96
N GLY A 34 -38.34 0.23 -10.32
CA GLY A 34 -39.48 -0.57 -10.78
C GLY A 34 -39.22 -2.08 -10.70
N ILE A 35 -38.42 -2.52 -9.71
CA ILE A 35 -38.07 -3.93 -9.51
C ILE A 35 -38.82 -4.51 -8.29
N PRO A 36 -39.06 -5.83 -8.24
CA PRO A 36 -39.66 -6.47 -7.06
C PRO A 36 -38.86 -6.23 -5.78
N MET A 37 -39.56 -6.12 -4.65
CA MET A 37 -38.95 -5.87 -3.34
C MET A 37 -37.88 -6.92 -2.97
N GLN A 38 -38.14 -8.20 -3.27
CA GLN A 38 -37.17 -9.28 -3.03
C GLN A 38 -35.87 -9.10 -3.85
N GLU A 39 -35.99 -8.64 -5.10
CA GLU A 39 -34.83 -8.37 -5.95
C GLU A 39 -34.03 -7.16 -5.43
N ALA A 40 -34.71 -6.12 -4.94
CA ALA A 40 -34.07 -4.98 -4.31
C ALA A 40 -33.27 -5.38 -3.05
N VAL A 41 -33.85 -6.24 -2.21
CA VAL A 41 -33.16 -6.81 -1.03
C VAL A 41 -31.92 -7.59 -1.48
N GLN A 42 -32.06 -8.49 -2.45
CA GLN A 42 -30.97 -9.31 -2.95
C GLN A 42 -29.80 -8.48 -3.51
N ARG A 43 -30.10 -7.41 -4.25
CA ARG A 43 -29.06 -6.50 -4.78
C ARG A 43 -28.34 -5.73 -3.69
N LEU A 44 -29.02 -5.40 -2.58
CA LEU A 44 -28.45 -4.67 -1.45
C LEU A 44 -27.62 -5.56 -0.50
N THR A 45 -27.91 -6.87 -0.43
CA THR A 45 -27.15 -7.83 0.38
C THR A 45 -25.88 -8.30 -0.32
N ASN A 46 -25.87 -8.33 -1.65
CA ASN A 46 -24.76 -8.87 -2.43
C ASN A 46 -23.74 -7.77 -2.77
N ALA A 47 -22.96 -7.35 -1.77
CA ALA A 47 -21.85 -6.43 -1.94
C ALA A 47 -20.50 -7.14 -2.14
N PRO A 48 -19.60 -6.60 -3.00
CA PRO A 48 -19.84 -5.52 -3.95
C PRO A 48 -20.69 -5.99 -5.15
N GLY A 49 -21.60 -5.13 -5.63
CA GLY A 49 -22.58 -5.53 -6.65
C GLY A 49 -23.17 -4.36 -7.43
N ILE A 50 -23.86 -4.64 -8.54
CA ILE A 50 -24.52 -3.60 -9.36
C ILE A 50 -25.96 -3.46 -8.90
N LEU A 51 -26.33 -2.28 -8.40
CA LEU A 51 -27.72 -1.98 -7.99
C LEU A 51 -28.59 -1.62 -9.20
N ALA A 52 -28.03 -0.86 -10.14
CA ALA A 52 -28.72 -0.47 -11.37
C ALA A 52 -27.71 -0.19 -12.48
N ASN A 53 -28.08 -0.53 -13.72
CA ASN A 53 -27.24 -0.30 -14.89
C ASN A 53 -28.01 0.52 -15.93
N ARG A 54 -27.31 1.41 -16.64
CA ARG A 54 -27.87 2.29 -17.69
C ARG A 54 -29.05 3.18 -17.22
N LEU A 55 -28.93 3.79 -16.04
CA LEU A 55 -29.87 4.82 -15.60
C LEU A 55 -29.53 6.16 -16.22
N GLU A 56 -30.53 6.94 -16.62
CA GLU A 56 -30.32 8.33 -17.01
C GLU A 56 -29.61 9.11 -15.91
N ARG A 57 -28.68 10.00 -16.29
CA ARG A 57 -27.81 10.72 -15.35
C ARG A 57 -28.57 11.40 -14.20
N SER A 58 -29.70 12.05 -14.51
CA SER A 58 -30.55 12.73 -13.52
C SER A 58 -31.16 11.74 -12.53
N ARG A 59 -31.72 10.64 -13.01
CA ARG A 59 -32.31 9.56 -12.21
C ARG A 59 -31.26 8.83 -11.37
N ALA A 60 -30.10 8.54 -11.95
CA ALA A 60 -29.00 7.88 -11.26
C ALA A 60 -28.43 8.73 -10.11
N LYS A 61 -28.21 10.03 -10.35
CA LYS A 61 -27.78 10.96 -9.31
C LYS A 61 -28.79 11.06 -8.17
N ARG A 62 -30.08 11.22 -8.51
CA ARG A 62 -31.16 11.31 -7.51
C ARG A 62 -31.23 10.05 -6.65
N LEU A 63 -31.20 8.88 -7.27
CA LEU A 63 -31.23 7.60 -6.56
C LEU A 63 -29.98 7.41 -5.70
N ALA A 64 -28.79 7.76 -6.19
CA ALA A 64 -27.57 7.68 -5.40
C ALA A 64 -27.62 8.60 -4.17
N THR A 65 -28.13 9.82 -4.30
CA THR A 65 -28.31 10.74 -3.16
C THR A 65 -29.25 10.16 -2.10
N LEU A 66 -30.37 9.56 -2.52
CA LEU A 66 -31.32 8.91 -1.58
C LEU A 66 -30.68 7.72 -0.87
N LEU A 67 -29.96 6.87 -1.61
CA LEU A 67 -29.27 5.70 -1.04
C LEU A 67 -28.18 6.12 -0.06
N LEU A 68 -27.40 7.17 -0.37
CA LEU A 68 -26.41 7.73 0.55
C LEU A 68 -27.05 8.29 1.82
N ALA A 69 -28.19 8.98 1.71
CA ALA A 69 -28.93 9.49 2.87
C ALA A 69 -29.46 8.37 3.78
N LEU A 70 -29.70 7.18 3.21
CA LEU A 70 -30.09 5.96 3.93
C LEU A 70 -28.89 5.14 4.43
N GLY A 71 -27.67 5.70 4.37
CA GLY A 71 -26.45 5.05 4.85
C GLY A 71 -25.88 3.99 3.90
N VAL A 72 -26.33 3.92 2.64
CA VAL A 72 -25.84 2.96 1.65
C VAL A 72 -24.69 3.56 0.84
N ALA A 73 -23.50 2.96 0.95
CA ALA A 73 -22.33 3.39 0.19
C ALA A 73 -22.44 2.97 -1.28
N VAL A 74 -22.66 3.93 -2.18
CA VAL A 74 -22.83 3.69 -3.62
C VAL A 74 -21.87 4.53 -4.46
N ARG A 75 -21.47 4.00 -5.62
CA ARG A 75 -20.63 4.67 -6.62
C ARG A 75 -21.37 4.80 -7.95
N LEU A 76 -21.21 5.95 -8.61
CA LEU A 76 -21.74 6.21 -9.95
C LEU A 76 -20.64 6.04 -11.00
N ASP A 77 -20.84 5.09 -11.91
CA ASP A 77 -19.89 4.79 -13.00
C ASP A 77 -20.56 5.13 -14.36
N PRO A 78 -19.94 5.89 -15.28
CA PRO A 78 -20.51 6.16 -16.60
C PRO A 78 -20.63 4.88 -17.43
N THR A 79 -21.81 4.64 -18.02
CA THR A 79 -22.02 3.53 -18.97
C THR A 79 -21.91 4.07 -20.38
N HIS A 80 -20.73 3.96 -20.98
CA HIS A 80 -20.56 4.29 -22.40
C HIS A 80 -21.31 3.28 -23.29
N HIS A 81 -21.84 3.78 -24.39
CA HIS A 81 -22.66 3.06 -25.37
C HIS A 81 -21.81 2.06 -26.17
N ARG A 82 -21.35 0.99 -25.52
CA ARG A 82 -20.97 -0.28 -26.15
C ARG A 82 -21.13 -1.34 -25.06
N ALA A 83 -22.03 -2.27 -25.31
CA ALA A 83 -22.14 -3.50 -24.53
C ALA A 83 -20.81 -4.25 -24.67
N ALA A 84 -19.86 -3.95 -23.79
CA ALA A 84 -18.85 -4.93 -23.45
C ALA A 84 -19.63 -6.05 -22.78
N VAL A 85 -19.75 -7.19 -23.46
CA VAL A 85 -19.75 -8.49 -22.81
C VAL A 85 -18.75 -8.36 -21.67
N THR A 86 -19.23 -8.32 -20.43
CA THR A 86 -18.37 -8.31 -19.24
C THR A 86 -17.72 -9.68 -19.16
N VAL A 87 -16.74 -9.93 -20.03
CA VAL A 87 -15.58 -10.71 -19.61
C VAL A 87 -15.10 -10.00 -18.36
N PRO A 88 -15.05 -10.67 -17.19
CA PRO A 88 -14.49 -10.06 -16.00
C PRO A 88 -13.13 -9.51 -16.40
N ARG A 89 -12.98 -8.18 -16.41
CA ARG A 89 -11.67 -7.58 -16.69
C ARG A 89 -10.78 -8.16 -15.60
N ALA A 90 -9.78 -8.94 -16.00
CA ALA A 90 -8.91 -9.62 -15.05
C ALA A 90 -8.44 -8.61 -14.01
N ALA A 91 -8.63 -8.93 -12.73
CA ALA A 91 -8.21 -8.05 -11.66
C ALA A 91 -6.72 -7.73 -11.85
N LEU A 92 -6.40 -6.44 -11.84
CA LEU A 92 -5.04 -5.96 -11.97
C LEU A 92 -4.48 -5.67 -10.59
N PHE A 93 -3.20 -5.96 -10.41
CA PHE A 93 -2.46 -5.86 -9.18
C PHE A 93 -1.13 -5.19 -9.45
N ASP A 94 -0.55 -4.61 -8.40
CA ASP A 94 0.84 -4.17 -8.44
C ASP A 94 1.70 -5.21 -7.73
N LEU A 95 2.84 -5.55 -8.31
CA LEU A 95 3.81 -6.48 -7.74
C LEU A 95 5.13 -5.77 -7.48
N SER A 96 5.50 -5.66 -6.22
CA SER A 96 6.81 -5.19 -5.79
C SER A 96 7.80 -6.35 -5.68
N ILE A 97 8.97 -6.17 -6.28
CA ILE A 97 10.16 -7.03 -6.18
C ILE A 97 11.21 -6.24 -5.39
N GLN A 98 11.55 -6.73 -4.20
CA GLN A 98 12.42 -6.03 -3.27
C GLN A 98 13.64 -6.90 -2.96
N PRO A 99 14.86 -6.33 -2.97
CA PRO A 99 16.01 -7.00 -2.40
C PRO A 99 15.77 -7.27 -0.91
N VAL A 100 16.29 -8.38 -0.39
CA VAL A 100 16.36 -8.59 1.06
C VAL A 100 17.58 -7.84 1.59
N GLU A 101 18.72 -7.85 0.90
CA GLU A 101 19.93 -7.11 1.28
C GLU A 101 20.42 -6.20 0.15
N ALA A 102 21.04 -5.08 0.49
CA ALA A 102 21.55 -4.10 -0.48
C ALA A 102 22.98 -4.38 -0.99
N LYS A 103 23.52 -5.59 -0.76
CA LYS A 103 24.95 -5.88 -1.00
C LYS A 103 25.30 -6.08 -2.48
N ASP A 104 24.35 -6.47 -3.32
CA ASP A 104 24.56 -6.75 -4.75
C ASP A 104 23.31 -6.40 -5.56
N LEU A 105 23.02 -5.10 -5.68
CA LEU A 105 21.87 -4.64 -6.47
C LEU A 105 22.10 -4.78 -7.98
N ASP A 106 23.35 -4.66 -8.43
CA ASP A 106 23.71 -4.78 -9.85
C ASP A 106 23.56 -6.22 -10.35
N GLY A 107 24.14 -7.21 -9.65
CA GLY A 107 23.97 -8.63 -9.98
C GLY A 107 22.52 -9.07 -9.88
N LEU A 108 21.75 -8.47 -8.96
CA LEU A 108 20.32 -8.69 -8.87
C LEU A 108 19.56 -8.12 -10.06
N ALA A 109 19.86 -6.89 -10.48
CA ALA A 109 19.27 -6.26 -11.66
C ALA A 109 19.52 -7.10 -12.91
N GLU A 110 20.74 -7.57 -13.13
CA GLU A 110 21.06 -8.48 -14.24
C GLU A 110 20.28 -9.79 -14.16
N THR A 111 20.16 -10.37 -12.96
CA THR A 111 19.41 -11.60 -12.74
C THR A 111 17.93 -11.42 -13.08
N LEU A 112 17.33 -10.30 -12.69
CA LEU A 112 15.96 -9.97 -13.06
C LEU A 112 15.79 -9.77 -14.57
N ALA A 113 16.72 -9.07 -15.22
CA ALA A 113 16.70 -8.85 -16.66
C ALA A 113 16.79 -10.16 -17.46
N ARG A 114 17.54 -11.16 -16.97
CA ARG A 114 17.62 -12.50 -17.56
C ARG A 114 16.40 -13.38 -17.24
N ALA A 115 15.88 -13.32 -16.02
CA ALA A 115 14.85 -14.24 -15.54
C ALA A 115 13.44 -13.87 -15.97
N LEU A 116 13.15 -12.57 -16.15
CA LEU A 116 11.79 -12.10 -16.42
C LEU A 116 11.54 -11.88 -17.92
N PRO A 117 10.33 -12.22 -18.42
CA PRO A 117 10.02 -12.05 -19.83
C PRO A 117 10.09 -10.58 -20.27
N PRO A 118 10.58 -10.28 -21.49
CA PRO A 118 10.69 -8.90 -21.97
C PRO A 118 9.39 -8.10 -21.94
N LYS A 119 8.26 -8.76 -22.12
CA LYS A 119 6.92 -8.14 -22.07
C LYS A 119 6.53 -7.69 -20.66
N VAL A 120 7.05 -8.32 -19.61
CA VAL A 120 6.77 -7.99 -18.20
C VAL A 120 7.63 -6.82 -17.74
N LEU A 121 8.89 -6.78 -18.16
CA LEU A 121 9.82 -5.70 -17.82
C LEU A 121 9.92 -4.62 -18.92
N ALA A 122 9.05 -4.61 -19.92
CA ALA A 122 9.11 -3.67 -21.06
C ALA A 122 9.30 -2.18 -20.67
N PRO A 123 8.74 -1.68 -19.54
CA PRO A 123 8.99 -0.31 -19.08
C PRO A 123 10.42 -0.08 -18.54
N TYR A 124 11.11 -1.13 -18.06
CA TYR A 124 12.38 -1.06 -17.34
C TYR A 124 13.57 -1.67 -18.13
N LEU A 125 13.31 -2.40 -19.21
CA LEU A 125 14.33 -3.18 -19.94
C LEU A 125 15.24 -2.40 -20.87
N ARG A 126 15.02 -1.11 -21.07
CA ARG A 126 15.90 -0.34 -21.94
C ARG A 126 17.23 0.02 -21.28
N ASP A 127 17.32 -0.13 -19.95
CA ASP A 127 18.47 0.39 -19.19
C ASP A 127 18.65 -0.37 -17.85
N ILE A 128 19.74 -1.13 -17.72
CA ILE A 128 20.12 -1.82 -16.46
C ILE A 128 20.24 -0.82 -15.29
N PRO A 129 20.89 0.35 -15.48
CA PRO A 129 20.83 1.47 -14.52
C PRO A 129 19.42 1.82 -14.02
N ALA A 130 18.40 1.89 -14.88
CA ALA A 130 17.04 2.19 -14.45
C ALA A 130 16.44 1.07 -13.58
N LEU A 131 16.81 -0.19 -13.85
CA LEU A 131 16.41 -1.34 -13.04
C LEU A 131 17.08 -1.31 -11.66
N HIS A 132 18.37 -0.96 -11.61
CA HIS A 132 19.10 -0.74 -10.37
C HIS A 132 18.45 0.39 -9.54
N GLU A 133 18.17 1.54 -10.15
CA GLU A 133 17.49 2.67 -9.48
C GLU A 133 16.10 2.29 -8.95
N ALA A 134 15.33 1.51 -9.72
CA ALA A 134 14.04 1.01 -9.30
C ALA A 134 14.15 0.07 -8.09
N LEU A 135 15.10 -0.86 -8.10
CA LEU A 135 15.37 -1.78 -6.98
C LEU A 135 15.84 -1.04 -5.71
N ALA A 136 16.64 0.02 -5.88
CA ALA A 136 17.09 0.88 -4.79
C ALA A 136 15.98 1.80 -4.24
N GLY A 137 14.87 1.94 -4.97
CA GLY A 137 13.73 2.75 -4.58
C GLY A 137 13.03 2.22 -3.31
N PRO A 138 12.27 3.07 -2.59
CA PRO A 138 11.61 2.68 -1.34
C PRO A 138 10.58 1.56 -1.53
N ASN A 139 9.93 1.47 -2.70
CA ASN A 139 9.00 0.38 -3.00
C ASN A 139 9.70 -0.85 -3.61
N GLY A 140 11.01 -0.80 -3.88
CA GLY A 140 11.67 -1.70 -4.81
C GLY A 140 11.14 -1.54 -6.24
N LEU A 141 11.45 -2.51 -7.10
CA LEU A 141 10.92 -2.55 -8.46
C LEU A 141 9.42 -2.89 -8.41
N VAL A 142 8.57 -1.98 -8.87
CA VAL A 142 7.12 -2.21 -8.92
C VAL A 142 6.69 -2.49 -10.36
N LEU A 143 5.97 -3.59 -10.55
CA LEU A 143 5.32 -3.95 -11.80
C LEU A 143 3.83 -3.64 -11.65
N ASP A 144 3.41 -2.50 -12.19
CA ASP A 144 2.06 -1.99 -12.03
C ASP A 144 1.06 -2.65 -12.98
N GLY A 145 -0.18 -2.81 -12.52
CA GLY A 145 -1.30 -3.18 -13.39
C GLY A 145 -1.18 -4.56 -14.05
N ILE A 146 -0.56 -5.53 -13.38
CA ILE A 146 -0.40 -6.90 -13.89
C ILE A 146 -1.47 -7.85 -13.35
N THR A 147 -1.76 -8.90 -14.12
CA THR A 147 -2.75 -9.93 -13.74
C THR A 147 -2.19 -10.93 -12.73
N SER A 148 -3.08 -11.67 -12.07
CA SER A 148 -2.69 -12.79 -11.18
C SER A 148 -1.84 -13.86 -11.88
N GLU A 149 -2.11 -14.14 -13.16
CA GLU A 149 -1.32 -15.10 -13.93
C GLU A 149 0.10 -14.58 -14.21
N GLN A 150 0.26 -13.29 -14.51
CA GLN A 150 1.58 -12.67 -14.64
C GLN A 150 2.34 -12.69 -13.31
N ILE A 151 1.67 -12.45 -12.17
CA ILE A 151 2.28 -12.58 -10.84
C ILE A 151 2.79 -14.01 -10.62
N LYS A 152 2.01 -15.04 -10.97
CA LYS A 152 2.44 -16.44 -10.85
C LYS A 152 3.68 -16.72 -11.70
N LEU A 153 3.72 -16.23 -12.94
CA LEU A 153 4.88 -16.37 -13.81
C LEU A 153 6.13 -15.70 -13.23
N VAL A 154 6.00 -14.47 -12.72
CA VAL A 154 7.11 -13.76 -12.07
C VAL A 154 7.59 -14.52 -10.82
N ARG A 155 6.67 -15.01 -9.97
CA ARG A 155 7.02 -15.83 -8.80
C ARG A 155 7.73 -17.12 -9.18
N GLN A 156 7.30 -17.76 -10.26
CA GLN A 156 7.91 -18.99 -10.75
C GLN A 156 9.32 -18.74 -11.30
N ALA A 157 9.49 -17.68 -12.11
CA ALA A 157 10.77 -17.30 -12.67
C ALA A 157 11.81 -16.96 -11.58
N LEU A 158 11.37 -16.29 -10.51
CA LEU A 158 12.25 -15.85 -9.42
C LEU A 158 12.33 -16.83 -8.24
N ARG A 159 11.75 -18.03 -8.37
CA ARG A 159 11.70 -19.02 -7.27
C ARG A 159 13.09 -19.43 -6.77
N ARG A 160 14.09 -19.43 -7.66
CA ARG A 160 15.49 -19.79 -7.35
C ARG A 160 16.38 -18.58 -7.07
N THR A 161 15.84 -17.37 -7.18
CA THR A 161 16.60 -16.15 -6.89
C THR A 161 16.52 -15.86 -5.40
N HIS A 162 17.59 -16.19 -4.69
CA HIS A 162 17.72 -15.87 -3.27
C HIS A 162 17.87 -14.37 -3.06
N GLY A 163 17.54 -13.91 -1.85
CA GLY A 163 17.67 -12.49 -1.51
C GLY A 163 16.60 -11.59 -2.13
N LEU A 164 15.49 -12.14 -2.60
CA LEU A 164 14.34 -11.38 -3.09
C LEU A 164 13.09 -11.60 -2.25
N ARG A 165 12.26 -10.56 -2.21
CA ARG A 165 10.91 -10.59 -1.66
C ARG A 165 9.91 -10.06 -2.68
N LEU A 166 8.77 -10.75 -2.79
CA LEU A 166 7.69 -10.39 -3.69
C LEU A 166 6.43 -10.04 -2.90
N ALA A 167 5.93 -8.82 -3.06
CA ALA A 167 4.76 -8.29 -2.38
C ALA A 167 3.71 -7.82 -3.39
N THR A 168 2.45 -8.21 -3.18
CA THR A 168 1.33 -7.83 -4.07
C THR A 168 0.44 -6.81 -3.39
N SER A 169 -0.03 -5.84 -4.17
CA SER A 169 -0.99 -4.81 -3.75
C SER A 169 -2.19 -4.80 -4.69
N ASN A 170 -3.36 -4.48 -4.15
CA ASN A 170 -4.54 -4.15 -4.95
C ASN A 170 -4.63 -2.62 -5.10
N PRO A 171 -4.38 -2.07 -6.31
CA PRO A 171 -4.40 -0.62 -6.55
C PRO A 171 -5.72 0.06 -6.15
N ALA A 172 -6.84 -0.68 -6.19
CA ALA A 172 -8.16 -0.14 -5.86
C ALA A 172 -8.35 0.16 -4.37
N SER A 173 -7.57 -0.49 -3.50
CA SER A 173 -7.63 -0.33 -2.04
C SER A 173 -6.28 0.07 -1.43
N ALA A 174 -5.26 0.29 -2.26
CA ALA A 174 -3.92 0.59 -1.82
C ALA A 174 -3.88 1.92 -1.04
N LEU A 175 -3.23 1.88 0.12
CA LEU A 175 -2.95 3.05 0.93
C LEU A 175 -1.46 3.34 0.90
N HIS A 176 -1.11 4.62 0.89
CA HIS A 176 0.26 5.07 0.78
C HIS A 176 0.64 5.91 2.00
N ASP A 177 1.93 5.91 2.31
CA ASP A 177 2.56 6.88 3.19
C ASP A 177 3.43 7.81 2.34
N ILE A 178 3.36 9.12 2.60
CA ILE A 178 4.19 10.13 1.97
C ILE A 178 5.40 10.38 2.88
N LEU A 179 6.59 10.20 2.34
CA LEU A 179 7.86 10.28 3.06
C LEU A 179 8.77 11.32 2.37
N ALA A 180 9.77 11.78 3.10
CA ALA A 180 10.96 12.36 2.46
C ALA A 180 11.67 11.26 1.66
N ASP A 181 12.10 11.55 0.43
CA ASP A 181 12.82 10.59 -0.41
C ASP A 181 14.20 10.33 0.20
N PRO A 182 14.45 9.12 0.73
CA PRO A 182 15.70 8.80 1.41
C PRO A 182 16.91 8.79 0.47
N ARG A 183 16.69 8.81 -0.84
CA ARG A 183 17.75 8.90 -1.86
C ARG A 183 18.24 10.33 -2.05
N THR A 184 17.40 11.31 -1.70
CA THR A 184 17.76 12.72 -1.76
C THR A 184 18.37 13.14 -0.43
N LYS A 185 19.48 13.90 -0.46
CA LYS A 185 20.03 14.56 0.73
C LYS A 185 19.25 15.83 1.10
N GLU A 186 18.28 16.20 0.28
CA GLU A 186 17.48 17.41 0.44
C GLU A 186 16.46 17.21 1.56
N ARG A 187 16.36 18.22 2.42
CA ARG A 187 15.30 18.25 3.42
C ARG A 187 14.02 18.72 2.76
N VAL A 188 12.91 18.02 3.03
CA VAL A 188 11.58 18.49 2.65
C VAL A 188 11.36 19.88 3.25
N PRO A 189 10.98 20.89 2.45
CA PRO A 189 10.77 22.24 2.96
C PRO A 189 9.71 22.27 4.07
N GLU A 190 9.97 23.02 5.15
CA GLU A 190 9.04 23.12 6.28
C GLU A 190 7.65 23.63 5.84
N THR A 191 7.59 24.48 4.82
CA THR A 191 6.33 24.96 4.23
C THR A 191 5.45 23.82 3.70
N VAL A 192 6.07 22.77 3.14
CA VAL A 192 5.35 21.56 2.69
C VAL A 192 4.85 20.76 3.87
N ILE A 193 5.68 20.58 4.91
CA ILE A 193 5.30 19.86 6.14
C ILE A 193 4.11 20.55 6.82
N VAL A 194 4.15 21.87 6.96
CA VAL A 194 3.05 22.68 7.49
C VAL A 194 1.79 22.59 6.62
N ALA A 195 1.95 22.62 5.29
CA ALA A 195 0.82 22.47 4.37
C ALA A 195 0.14 21.10 4.51
N LEU A 196 0.90 20.00 4.59
CA LEU A 196 0.37 18.66 4.81
C LEU A 196 -0.40 18.56 6.14
N ARG A 197 0.13 19.14 7.21
CA ARG A 197 -0.58 19.21 8.50
C ARG A 197 -1.88 20.00 8.43
N ARG A 198 -1.89 21.14 7.72
CA ARG A 198 -3.10 21.95 7.49
C ARG A 198 -4.16 21.22 6.66
N LEU A 199 -3.75 20.28 5.81
CA LEU A 199 -4.65 19.38 5.08
C LEU A 199 -5.18 18.22 5.94
N GLY A 200 -4.82 18.16 7.23
CA GLY A 200 -5.29 17.15 8.18
C GLY A 200 -4.44 15.88 8.22
N PHE A 201 -3.29 15.86 7.54
CA PHE A 201 -2.41 14.70 7.60
C PHE A 201 -1.53 14.73 8.85
N THR A 202 -1.41 13.57 9.50
CA THR A 202 -0.57 13.38 10.67
C THR A 202 0.69 12.60 10.33
N PRO A 203 1.84 12.96 10.92
CA PRO A 203 3.05 12.18 10.75
C PRO A 203 2.91 10.81 11.42
N CYS A 204 3.62 9.80 10.91
CA CYS A 204 3.65 8.47 11.50
C CYS A 204 4.96 8.23 12.25
N PRO A 205 4.91 7.97 13.58
CA PRO A 205 6.11 7.72 14.37
C PRO A 205 6.84 6.44 13.95
N LEU A 206 6.12 5.44 13.41
CA LEU A 206 6.70 4.16 13.00
C LEU A 206 7.54 4.26 11.71
N THR A 207 7.13 5.11 10.76
CA THR A 207 7.75 5.19 9.43
C THR A 207 8.48 6.50 9.19
N GLY A 208 8.28 7.52 10.03
CA GLY A 208 8.70 8.89 9.76
C GLY A 208 7.92 9.54 8.61
N ALA A 209 6.80 8.96 8.17
CA ALA A 209 6.00 9.53 7.10
C ALA A 209 5.39 10.87 7.52
N LEU A 210 5.33 11.82 6.59
CA LEU A 210 4.78 13.16 6.77
C LEU A 210 3.25 13.18 6.59
N ALA A 211 2.73 12.30 5.73
CA ALA A 211 1.30 12.04 5.56
C ALA A 211 1.07 10.54 5.43
N THR A 212 -0.04 10.06 5.98
CA THR A 212 -0.24 8.62 6.19
C THR A 212 -1.62 8.18 5.72
N ARG A 213 -1.74 6.91 5.29
CA ARG A 213 -3.00 6.33 4.81
C ARG A 213 -3.65 7.12 3.66
N VAL A 214 -2.84 7.68 2.77
CA VAL A 214 -3.38 8.42 1.63
C VAL A 214 -3.78 7.45 0.52
N ASP A 215 -4.99 7.61 -0.02
CA ASP A 215 -5.41 6.85 -1.20
C ASP A 215 -4.63 7.29 -2.45
N THR A 216 -4.72 6.50 -3.53
CA THR A 216 -4.04 6.74 -4.80
C THR A 216 -4.31 8.13 -5.37
N ARG A 217 -5.56 8.61 -5.31
CA ARG A 217 -5.93 9.93 -5.84
C ARG A 217 -5.29 11.06 -5.03
N THR A 218 -5.34 10.95 -3.71
CA THR A 218 -4.79 11.94 -2.78
C THR A 218 -3.28 11.97 -2.84
N ARG A 219 -2.64 10.80 -2.93
CA ARG A 219 -1.21 10.65 -3.22
C ARG A 219 -0.81 11.45 -4.45
N ASP A 220 -1.49 11.24 -5.58
CA ASP A 220 -1.15 11.90 -6.84
C ASP A 220 -1.33 13.42 -6.75
N LEU A 221 -2.39 13.89 -6.09
CA LEU A 221 -2.59 15.31 -5.83
C LEU A 221 -1.47 15.93 -4.98
N ILE A 222 -1.02 15.23 -3.93
CA ILE A 222 0.09 15.69 -3.08
C ILE A 222 1.39 15.76 -3.89
N LEU A 223 1.76 14.67 -4.58
CA LEU A 223 3.01 14.59 -5.32
C LEU A 223 3.06 15.60 -6.47
N ASN A 224 1.94 15.82 -7.17
CA ASN A 224 1.86 16.82 -8.24
C ASN A 224 1.93 18.25 -7.69
N ARG A 225 1.23 18.53 -6.57
CA ARG A 225 1.21 19.88 -5.97
C ARG A 225 2.58 20.28 -5.42
N PHE A 226 3.33 19.34 -4.88
CA PHE A 226 4.64 19.55 -4.28
C PHE A 226 5.74 18.86 -5.10
N ALA A 227 5.63 18.88 -6.43
CA ALA A 227 6.64 18.29 -7.30
C ALA A 227 8.03 18.90 -7.01
N GLY A 228 9.07 18.06 -6.98
CA GLY A 228 10.45 18.51 -6.69
C GLY A 228 10.74 18.83 -5.22
N SER A 229 9.80 18.63 -4.28
CA SER A 229 10.03 18.89 -2.85
C SER A 229 10.75 17.76 -2.09
N GLY A 230 11.30 16.78 -2.81
CA GLY A 230 11.90 15.59 -2.22
C GLY A 230 10.88 14.66 -1.55
N LEU A 231 9.60 14.68 -1.97
CA LEU A 231 8.58 13.75 -1.48
C LEU A 231 8.51 12.49 -2.34
N VAL A 232 8.32 11.35 -1.67
CA VAL A 232 8.04 10.06 -2.32
C VAL A 232 6.84 9.38 -1.66
N ALA A 233 6.07 8.63 -2.44
CA ALA A 233 5.00 7.79 -1.92
C ALA A 233 5.46 6.34 -1.80
N MET A 234 5.16 5.72 -0.66
CA MET A 234 5.39 4.30 -0.42
C MET A 234 4.08 3.58 -0.19
N ASN A 235 3.82 2.53 -0.96
CA ASN A 235 2.64 1.70 -0.77
C ASN A 235 2.82 0.88 0.53
N ARG A 236 1.81 0.91 1.40
CA ARG A 236 1.84 0.22 2.70
C ARG A 236 1.96 -1.29 2.58
N ASP A 237 1.44 -1.89 1.52
CA ASP A 237 1.56 -3.34 1.28
C ASP A 237 3.01 -3.76 0.98
N PHE A 238 3.82 -2.79 0.51
CA PHE A 238 5.24 -2.97 0.20
C PHE A 238 6.16 -2.57 1.34
N GLN A 239 5.64 -1.96 2.41
CA GLN A 239 6.45 -1.54 3.55
C GLN A 239 7.05 -2.74 4.29
N ARG A 240 8.34 -2.66 4.58
CA ARG A 240 9.06 -3.67 5.36
C ARG A 240 9.82 -3.03 6.50
N PHE A 241 9.84 -3.68 7.65
CA PHE A 241 10.40 -3.15 8.87
C PHE A 241 11.47 -4.08 9.41
N ASP A 242 12.56 -3.51 9.87
CA ASP A 242 13.53 -4.20 10.72
C ASP A 242 13.23 -3.81 12.17
N LEU A 243 13.24 -4.78 13.08
CA LEU A 243 12.97 -4.54 14.49
C LEU A 243 14.29 -4.51 15.25
N PHE A 244 14.47 -3.48 16.06
CA PHE A 244 15.66 -3.27 16.85
C PHE A 244 15.35 -3.33 18.34
N LEU A 245 16.11 -4.12 19.09
CA LEU A 245 16.16 -4.09 20.55
C LEU A 245 16.90 -2.84 21.01
N THR A 246 16.21 -1.98 21.74
CA THR A 246 16.73 -0.70 22.27
C THR A 246 16.95 -0.75 23.77
N GLY A 247 16.20 -1.60 24.47
CA GLY A 247 16.17 -1.65 25.93
C GLY A 247 15.69 -3.02 26.42
N VAL A 248 15.93 -3.30 27.69
CA VAL A 248 15.48 -4.52 28.36
C VAL A 248 15.14 -4.16 29.80
N GLN A 249 13.97 -4.59 30.24
CA GLN A 249 13.44 -4.45 31.59
C GLN A 249 13.13 -5.84 32.14
N ASN A 250 13.44 -6.07 33.41
CA ASN A 250 13.00 -7.25 34.16
C ASN A 250 13.42 -8.62 33.59
N LEU A 251 14.42 -8.67 32.71
CA LEU A 251 15.06 -9.91 32.25
C LEU A 251 16.50 -9.98 32.74
N SER A 252 16.89 -11.15 33.24
CA SER A 252 18.29 -11.42 33.55
C SER A 252 19.12 -11.47 32.26
N PRO A 253 20.43 -11.18 32.32
CA PRO A 253 21.32 -11.31 31.16
C PRO A 253 21.30 -12.72 30.52
N ARG A 254 21.06 -13.75 31.32
CA ARG A 254 20.97 -15.15 30.84
C ARG A 254 19.72 -15.38 30.01
N GLU A 255 18.55 -14.95 30.50
CA GLU A 255 17.27 -15.08 29.78
C GLU A 255 17.30 -14.28 28.48
N LEU A 256 17.87 -13.06 28.51
CA LEU A 256 18.04 -12.25 27.32
C LEU A 256 18.95 -12.95 26.28
N ALA A 257 20.07 -13.52 26.71
CA ALA A 257 20.97 -14.24 25.82
C ALA A 257 20.29 -15.47 25.20
N ASP A 258 19.59 -16.26 26.02
CA ASP A 258 18.89 -17.45 25.55
C ASP A 258 17.76 -17.08 24.56
N PHE A 259 17.03 -15.99 24.81
CA PHE A 259 16.03 -15.44 23.89
C PHE A 259 16.65 -15.00 22.55
N LEU A 260 17.76 -14.25 22.60
CA LEU A 260 18.43 -13.75 21.40
C LEU A 260 19.04 -14.88 20.57
N ILE A 261 19.61 -15.91 21.20
CA ILE A 261 20.11 -17.11 20.50
C ILE A 261 18.95 -17.83 19.79
N ALA A 262 17.78 -17.92 20.42
CA ALA A 262 16.63 -18.58 19.80
C ALA A 262 16.06 -17.82 18.60
N ARG A 263 16.37 -16.52 18.45
CA ARG A 263 15.78 -15.63 17.43
C ARG A 263 16.78 -15.06 16.43
N SER A 264 18.06 -15.14 16.71
CA SER A 264 19.12 -14.63 15.84
C SER A 264 20.16 -15.72 15.61
N ASP A 265 20.77 -15.71 14.44
CA ASP A 265 21.92 -16.58 14.14
C ASP A 265 23.21 -16.11 14.86
N LEU A 266 23.09 -15.29 15.91
CA LEU A 266 24.23 -14.72 16.62
C LEU A 266 24.73 -15.68 17.70
N PRO A 267 26.05 -15.98 17.73
CA PRO A 267 26.63 -16.75 18.82
C PRO A 267 26.55 -15.98 20.14
N ARG A 268 26.36 -16.71 21.25
CA ARG A 268 26.23 -16.16 22.61
C ARG A 268 27.32 -15.14 22.98
N GLN A 269 28.56 -15.43 22.58
CA GLN A 269 29.74 -14.59 22.86
C GLN A 269 29.66 -13.22 22.16
N SER A 270 28.93 -13.12 21.05
CA SER A 270 28.70 -11.85 20.35
C SER A 270 27.68 -10.98 21.09
N LEU A 271 26.74 -11.57 21.83
CA LEU A 271 25.68 -10.84 22.55
C LEU A 271 26.20 -10.03 23.74
N GLU A 272 27.26 -10.48 24.41
CA GLU A 272 27.84 -9.81 25.58
C GLU A 272 28.58 -8.51 25.22
N ARG A 273 28.97 -8.33 23.95
CA ARG A 273 29.76 -7.17 23.49
C ARG A 273 28.99 -6.20 22.61
N MET A 274 27.72 -6.46 22.31
CA MET A 274 26.96 -5.61 21.40
C MET A 274 26.43 -4.36 22.09
N SER A 275 26.78 -3.22 21.54
CA SER A 275 26.10 -1.96 21.83
C SER A 275 24.69 -1.99 21.22
N ARG A 276 23.71 -1.51 21.99
CA ARG A 276 22.34 -1.27 21.48
C ARG A 276 22.36 -0.04 20.56
N PRO A 277 21.51 0.03 19.52
CA PRO A 277 20.41 -0.87 19.19
C PRO A 277 20.83 -2.13 18.40
N LEU A 278 20.29 -3.30 18.78
CA LEU A 278 20.53 -4.59 18.13
C LEU A 278 19.37 -4.96 17.20
N ARG A 279 19.62 -5.27 15.93
CA ARG A 279 18.58 -5.78 15.03
C ARG A 279 18.24 -7.24 15.36
N ILE A 280 16.98 -7.52 15.66
CA ILE A 280 16.50 -8.85 16.11
C ILE A 280 15.52 -9.50 15.13
N GLU A 281 14.82 -8.72 14.32
CA GLU A 281 13.94 -9.23 13.25
C GLU A 281 14.16 -8.41 11.98
N THR A 282 13.96 -9.03 10.82
CA THR A 282 14.21 -8.34 9.54
C THR A 282 13.08 -8.48 8.54
N GLY A 283 12.77 -7.38 7.86
CA GLY A 283 11.83 -7.36 6.75
C GLY A 283 10.41 -7.80 7.12
N LEU A 284 9.95 -7.45 8.31
CA LEU A 284 8.59 -7.70 8.79
C LEU A 284 7.58 -6.87 7.99
N THR A 285 6.37 -7.39 7.82
CA THR A 285 5.24 -6.54 7.38
C THR A 285 4.89 -5.54 8.49
N ARG A 286 4.14 -4.49 8.16
CA ARG A 286 3.68 -3.51 9.17
C ARG A 286 2.90 -4.16 10.31
N ALA A 287 1.99 -5.08 9.99
CA ALA A 287 1.19 -5.78 11.00
C ALA A 287 2.07 -6.67 11.88
N SER A 288 3.00 -7.43 11.28
CA SER A 288 3.94 -8.26 12.02
C SER A 288 4.87 -7.44 12.90
N ALA A 289 5.36 -6.30 12.43
CA ALA A 289 6.23 -5.42 13.23
C ALA A 289 5.52 -4.92 14.48
N LEU A 290 4.26 -4.48 14.36
CA LEU A 290 3.47 -4.05 15.50
C LEU A 290 3.14 -5.20 16.47
N ALA A 291 2.82 -6.39 15.94
CA ALA A 291 2.58 -7.57 16.76
C ALA A 291 3.84 -7.97 17.54
N PHE A 292 4.99 -8.09 16.88
CA PHE A 292 6.25 -8.40 17.55
C PHE A 292 6.66 -7.32 18.56
N GLN A 293 6.41 -6.04 18.29
CA GLN A 293 6.65 -4.98 19.29
C GLN A 293 5.81 -5.19 20.55
N ALA A 294 4.52 -5.55 20.40
CA ALA A 294 3.64 -5.84 21.53
C ALA A 294 4.07 -7.10 22.29
N ASP A 295 4.37 -8.19 21.57
CA ASP A 295 4.80 -9.46 22.16
C ASP A 295 6.12 -9.29 22.92
N TYR A 296 7.07 -8.54 22.36
CA TYR A 296 8.37 -8.29 22.98
C TYR A 296 8.25 -7.35 24.18
N ALA A 297 7.37 -6.34 24.13
CA ALA A 297 7.07 -5.51 25.29
C ALA A 297 6.50 -6.34 26.46
N ALA A 298 5.65 -7.33 26.18
CA ALA A 298 5.11 -8.23 27.20
C ALA A 298 6.18 -9.11 27.87
N LEU A 299 7.32 -9.34 27.19
CA LEU A 299 8.49 -10.02 27.72
C LEU A 299 9.49 -9.06 28.41
N GLY A 300 9.19 -7.77 28.50
CA GLY A 300 10.10 -6.77 29.06
C GLY A 300 11.18 -6.28 28.09
N LEU A 301 11.05 -6.55 26.79
CA LEU A 301 11.98 -6.05 25.77
C LEU A 301 11.48 -4.73 25.18
N GLU A 302 12.31 -3.69 25.21
CA GLU A 302 12.01 -2.44 24.53
C GLU A 302 12.50 -2.51 23.10
N THR A 303 11.59 -2.29 22.14
CA THR A 303 11.91 -2.45 20.72
C THR A 303 11.40 -1.30 19.86
N CYS A 304 12.19 -0.97 18.84
CA CYS A 304 11.92 0.07 17.86
C CYS A 304 11.89 -0.55 16.46
N ALA A 305 10.73 -0.54 15.82
CA ALA A 305 10.60 -0.89 14.41
C ALA A 305 11.06 0.28 13.54
N ARG A 306 11.89 -0.01 12.54
CA ARG A 306 12.39 0.97 11.58
C ARG A 306 12.04 0.53 10.17
N LEU A 307 11.52 1.46 9.37
CA LEU A 307 11.25 1.21 7.96
C LEU A 307 12.56 0.83 7.26
N ARG A 308 12.55 -0.29 6.53
CA ARG A 308 13.68 -0.75 5.74
C ARG A 308 13.71 0.03 4.43
N VAL A 309 14.86 0.61 4.16
CA VAL A 309 15.15 1.40 2.96
C VAL A 309 16.52 0.94 2.49
N PHE A 310 16.62 0.61 1.20
CA PHE A 310 17.81 -0.02 0.62
C PHE A 310 18.90 0.98 0.22
N HIS A 311 18.74 2.24 0.62
CA HIS A 311 19.77 3.26 0.55
C HIS A 311 20.51 3.33 1.90
N PRO A 312 21.84 3.55 1.94
CA PRO A 312 22.57 3.70 3.19
C PRO A 312 22.11 4.96 3.92
N ILE A 313 21.08 4.83 4.75
CA ILE A 313 20.74 5.83 5.75
C ILE A 313 21.84 5.76 6.82
N GLN A 314 22.72 6.76 6.84
CA GLN A 314 23.53 6.99 8.02
C GLN A 314 22.60 7.17 9.22
N PRO A 315 22.87 6.51 10.36
CA PRO A 315 22.00 6.57 11.52
C PRO A 315 21.77 8.02 11.93
N VAL A 316 20.51 8.36 12.19
CA VAL A 316 20.12 9.60 12.86
C VAL A 316 20.93 9.68 14.17
N PRO A 317 21.66 10.78 14.44
CA PRO A 317 22.37 10.92 15.70
C PRO A 317 21.34 10.84 16.83
N ALA A 318 21.62 10.00 17.82
CA ALA A 318 20.81 9.88 19.02
C ALA A 318 20.56 11.30 19.55
N GLY A 319 19.30 11.75 19.49
CA GLY A 319 18.90 13.00 20.08
C GLY A 319 19.29 12.95 21.54
N ARG A 320 20.15 13.87 21.96
CA ARG A 320 20.43 14.14 23.36
C ARG A 320 19.09 14.29 24.07
N VAL A 321 18.82 13.42 25.03
CA VAL A 321 17.93 13.76 26.13
C VAL A 321 18.62 14.94 26.81
N ALA A 322 18.06 16.13 26.63
CA ALA A 322 18.46 17.29 27.40
C ALA A 322 18.06 17.07 28.87
N PRO A 323 18.85 17.56 29.83
CA PRO A 323 18.65 17.34 31.26
C PRO A 323 17.33 17.91 31.76
#